data_AF-A0A9D7A8Y0-F1
#
_entry.id   AF-A0A9D7A8Y0-F1
#
_cell.length_a   1.000
_cell.length_b   1.000
_cell.length_c   1.000
_cell.angle_alpha   90.00
_cell.angle_beta   90.00
_cell.angle_gamma   90.00
#
_symmetry.space_group_name_H-M   'P 1'
#
loop_
_entity.id
_entity.type
_entity.pdbx_description
1 polymer ?
#
loop_
_entity_poly.entity_id
_entity_poly.type
_entity_poly.pdbx_seq_one_letter_code
_entity_poly.pdbx_strand_id
1 'polypeptide(L)'
;MATIVAQVAIFLGTPLLAAFLSLATRHARLLHGLNLATMTGLVVSEIALIRQVLAHGPLTALWGLVYIDALSAFILLIITFIGLSCSLYTWAYLDDYVARGVIAPKRLSRFFFLFHAFLFSMIAATMANNLGVLWVAIEGTTLATTFLIAFFRKREGLEAGWKYLILCSVGIALALFGTVLTGIFHSIMPWSP
;
A
#
# COMPACT_ATOMS: atom_id res chain seq x y z
N MET A 1 -4.51 6.86 -24.63
CA MET A 1 -4.77 5.57 -23.95
C MET A 1 -3.49 4.80 -23.63
N ALA A 2 -2.63 4.46 -24.62
CA ALA A 2 -1.38 3.72 -24.35
C ALA A 2 -0.43 4.40 -23.34
N THR A 3 -0.36 5.74 -23.36
CA THR A 3 0.44 6.55 -22.43
C THR A 3 -0.05 6.47 -20.99
N ILE A 4 -1.37 6.52 -20.76
CA ILE A 4 -1.99 6.41 -19.43
C ILE A 4 -1.73 5.03 -18.84
N VAL A 5 -1.94 3.97 -19.63
CA VAL A 5 -1.70 2.58 -19.21
C VAL A 5 -0.24 2.38 -18.81
N ALA A 6 0.70 2.94 -19.58
CA ALA A 6 2.13 2.88 -19.25
C ALA A 6 2.45 3.58 -17.93
N GLN A 7 1.90 4.78 -17.69
CA GLN A 7 2.15 5.51 -16.44
C GLN A 7 1.57 4.81 -15.22
N VAL A 8 0.35 4.29 -15.31
CA VAL A 8 -0.27 3.49 -14.26
C VAL A 8 0.54 2.23 -13.98
N ALA A 9 1.01 1.54 -15.03
CA ALA A 9 1.86 0.37 -14.89
C ALA A 9 3.21 0.69 -14.24
N ILE A 10 3.82 1.84 -14.56
CA ILE A 10 5.05 2.32 -13.90
C ILE A 10 4.78 2.62 -12.43
N PHE A 11 3.68 3.32 -12.12
CA PHE A 11 3.35 3.69 -10.74
C PHE A 11 3.10 2.46 -9.85
N LEU A 12 2.36 1.46 -10.34
CA LEU A 12 2.16 0.19 -9.63
C LEU A 12 3.42 -0.70 -9.64
N GLY A 13 4.17 -0.68 -10.73
CA GLY A 13 5.35 -1.52 -10.92
C GLY A 13 6.54 -1.08 -10.05
N THR A 14 6.70 0.21 -9.79
CA THR A 14 7.82 0.76 -9.00
C THR A 14 7.93 0.17 -7.59
N PRO A 15 6.90 0.18 -6.72
CA PRO A 15 7.00 -0.43 -5.39
C PRO A 15 7.11 -1.95 -5.48
N LEU A 16 6.47 -2.59 -6.46
CA LEU A 16 6.54 -4.04 -6.63
C LEU A 16 7.97 -4.50 -6.98
N LEU A 17 8.60 -3.84 -7.96
CA LEU A 17 9.98 -4.12 -8.35
C LEU A 17 10.94 -3.85 -7.18
N ALA A 18 10.76 -2.73 -6.47
CA ALA A 18 11.55 -2.39 -5.30
C ALA A 18 11.44 -3.44 -4.19
N ALA A 19 10.24 -3.98 -3.95
CA ALA A 19 10.03 -5.06 -2.99
C ALA A 19 10.90 -6.28 -3.35
N PHE A 20 10.84 -6.78 -4.59
CA PHE A 20 11.62 -7.96 -4.98
C PHE A 20 13.14 -7.68 -5.04
N LEU A 21 13.56 -6.51 -5.52
CA LEU A 21 14.96 -6.11 -5.53
C LEU A 21 15.54 -5.97 -4.11
N SER A 22 14.72 -5.56 -3.14
CA SER A 22 15.12 -5.50 -1.74
C SER A 22 15.42 -6.90 -1.17
N LEU A 23 14.73 -7.95 -1.63
CA LEU A 23 15.02 -9.34 -1.23
C LEU A 23 16.35 -9.86 -1.78
N ALA A 24 16.74 -9.43 -2.98
CA ALA A 24 18.02 -9.79 -3.59
C ALA A 24 19.21 -9.08 -2.93
N THR A 25 18.96 -7.89 -2.36
CA THR A 25 20.01 -7.03 -1.81
C THR A 25 20.25 -7.29 -0.33
N ARG A 26 21.52 -7.40 0.08
CA ARG A 26 21.92 -7.62 1.49
C ARG A 26 22.67 -6.46 2.12
N HIS A 27 23.00 -5.42 1.35
CA HIS A 27 23.76 -4.27 1.84
C HIS A 27 22.81 -3.16 2.31
N ALA A 28 22.94 -2.72 3.56
CA ALA A 28 22.05 -1.72 4.15
C ALA A 28 22.01 -0.41 3.35
N ARG A 29 23.16 0.12 2.92
CA ARG A 29 23.24 1.34 2.11
C ARG A 29 22.50 1.23 0.79
N LEU A 30 22.60 0.08 0.11
CA LEU A 30 21.89 -0.16 -1.15
C LEU A 30 20.37 -0.27 -0.92
N LEU A 31 19.94 -0.86 0.19
CA LEU A 31 18.51 -0.93 0.55
C LEU A 31 17.92 0.46 0.81
N HIS A 32 18.62 1.32 1.55
CA HIS A 32 18.18 2.71 1.77
C HIS A 32 18.18 3.52 0.47
N GLY A 33 19.22 3.37 -0.37
CA GLY A 33 19.28 4.02 -1.68
C GLY A 33 18.14 3.58 -2.60
N LEU A 34 17.85 2.28 -2.65
CA LEU A 34 16.74 1.72 -3.42
C LEU A 34 15.38 2.22 -2.92
N ASN A 35 15.18 2.27 -1.60
CA ASN A 35 13.96 2.78 -1.00
C ASN A 35 13.75 4.26 -1.35
N LEU A 36 14.77 5.10 -1.18
CA LEU A 36 14.67 6.52 -1.51
C LEU A 36 14.42 6.73 -3.02
N ALA A 37 15.14 6.01 -3.88
CA ALA A 37 14.92 6.04 -5.33
C ALA A 37 13.47 5.66 -5.69
N THR A 38 12.93 4.63 -5.04
CA THR A 38 11.54 4.20 -5.26
C THR A 38 10.55 5.26 -4.81
N MET A 39 10.74 5.87 -3.64
CA MET A 39 9.86 6.95 -3.15
C MET A 39 9.91 8.17 -4.07
N THR A 40 11.10 8.56 -4.56
CA THR A 40 11.21 9.66 -5.53
C THR A 40 10.53 9.30 -6.85
N GLY A 41 10.65 8.06 -7.32
CA GLY A 41 9.98 7.58 -8.52
C GLY A 41 8.45 7.59 -8.39
N LEU A 42 7.93 7.21 -7.22
CA LEU A 42 6.50 7.29 -6.89
C LEU A 42 6.01 8.73 -6.94
N VAL A 43 6.67 9.67 -6.26
CA VAL A 43 6.29 11.09 -6.26
C VAL A 43 6.30 11.68 -7.67
N VAL A 44 7.33 11.41 -8.47
CA VAL A 44 7.41 11.91 -9.86
C VAL A 44 6.29 11.32 -10.72
N SER A 45 6.03 10.02 -10.60
CA SER A 45 4.98 9.34 -11.36
C SER A 45 3.58 9.83 -10.94
N GLU A 46 3.38 10.07 -9.65
CA GLU A 46 2.14 10.62 -9.10
C GLU A 46 1.87 12.04 -9.60
N ILE A 47 2.87 12.92 -9.60
CA ILE A 47 2.70 14.27 -10.15
C ILE A 47 2.26 14.21 -11.62
N ALA A 48 2.80 13.25 -12.39
CA ALA A 48 2.37 13.04 -13.77
C ALA A 48 0.91 12.55 -13.87
N LEU A 49 0.48 11.64 -13.00
CA LEU A 49 -0.90 11.15 -12.93
C LEU A 49 -1.87 12.26 -12.52
N ILE A 50 -1.56 13.02 -11.46
CA ILE A 50 -2.38 14.16 -10.99
C ILE A 50 -2.58 15.18 -12.13
N ARG A 51 -1.51 15.51 -12.86
CA ARG A 51 -1.61 16.43 -14.02
C ARG A 51 -2.57 15.89 -15.09
N GLN A 52 -2.58 14.59 -15.34
CA GLN A 52 -3.50 14.00 -16.31
C GLN A 52 -4.95 14.01 -15.83
N VAL A 53 -5.19 13.68 -14.56
CA VAL A 53 -6.53 13.71 -13.94
C VAL A 53 -7.10 15.13 -13.97
N LEU A 54 -6.28 16.14 -13.67
CA LEU A 54 -6.70 17.55 -13.70
C LEU A 54 -6.97 18.06 -15.13
N ALA A 55 -6.23 17.57 -16.13
CA ALA A 55 -6.37 18.04 -17.51
C ALA A 55 -7.47 17.32 -18.32
N HIS A 56 -7.69 16.02 -18.06
CA HIS A 56 -8.55 15.17 -18.90
C HIS A 56 -9.72 14.54 -18.13
N GLY A 57 -9.82 14.75 -16.81
CA GLY A 57 -10.81 14.12 -15.95
C GLY A 57 -10.41 12.70 -15.52
N PRO A 58 -11.37 11.88 -15.07
CA PRO A 58 -11.11 10.54 -14.55
C PRO A 58 -10.42 9.62 -15.56
N LEU A 59 -9.40 8.89 -15.11
CA LEU A 59 -8.61 7.99 -15.93
C LEU A 59 -9.02 6.55 -15.66
N THR A 60 -9.24 5.79 -16.73
CA THR A 60 -9.42 4.34 -16.67
C THR A 60 -8.27 3.65 -17.38
N ALA A 61 -7.74 2.59 -16.76
CA ALA A 61 -6.60 1.83 -17.28
C ALA A 61 -6.77 0.32 -17.02
N LEU A 62 -5.91 -0.49 -17.64
CA LEU A 62 -5.83 -1.95 -17.43
C LEU A 62 -7.18 -2.65 -17.61
N TRP A 63 -7.79 -2.54 -18.79
CA TRP A 63 -9.08 -3.18 -19.11
C TRP A 63 -10.21 -2.81 -18.13
N GLY A 64 -10.15 -1.62 -17.52
CA GLY A 64 -11.12 -1.15 -16.55
C GLY A 64 -10.91 -1.67 -15.12
N LEU A 65 -9.78 -2.32 -14.83
CA LEU A 65 -9.41 -2.71 -13.46
C LEU A 65 -8.99 -1.51 -12.61
N VAL A 66 -8.44 -0.48 -13.24
CA VAL A 66 -7.95 0.73 -12.57
C VAL A 66 -8.82 1.93 -12.92
N TYR A 67 -9.26 2.65 -11.89
CA TYR A 67 -9.98 3.90 -11.97
C TYR A 67 -9.29 4.94 -11.08
N ILE A 68 -8.96 6.11 -11.64
CA ILE A 68 -8.31 7.20 -10.93
C ILE A 68 -9.13 8.47 -11.17
N ASP A 69 -9.71 9.01 -10.11
CA ASP A 69 -10.35 10.32 -10.11
C ASP A 69 -9.60 11.32 -9.21
N ALA A 70 -10.18 12.50 -9.01
CA ALA A 70 -9.59 13.53 -8.16
C ALA A 70 -9.48 13.09 -6.69
N LEU A 71 -10.40 12.26 -6.21
CA LEU A 71 -10.38 11.74 -4.83
C LEU A 71 -9.26 10.71 -4.67
N SER A 72 -9.17 9.73 -5.57
CA SER A 72 -8.08 8.77 -5.60
C SER A 72 -6.73 9.48 -5.70
N ALA A 73 -6.61 10.52 -6.53
CA ALA A 73 -5.37 11.28 -6.66
C ALA A 73 -4.98 11.99 -5.35
N PHE A 74 -5.95 12.51 -4.60
CA PHE A 74 -5.71 13.11 -3.29
C PHE A 74 -5.30 12.07 -2.24
N ILE A 75 -5.94 10.90 -2.23
CA ILE A 75 -5.60 9.82 -1.30
C ILE A 75 -4.20 9.25 -1.60
N LEU A 76 -3.87 9.08 -2.89
CA LEU A 76 -2.51 8.69 -3.31
C LEU A 76 -1.47 9.68 -2.82
N LEU A 77 -1.74 10.99 -2.91
CA LEU A 77 -0.82 12.04 -2.44
C LEU A 77 -0.48 11.88 -0.95
N ILE A 78 -1.48 11.53 -0.14
CA ILE A 78 -1.29 11.27 1.28
C ILE A 78 -0.43 10.01 1.48
N ILE A 79 -0.71 8.94 0.73
CA ILE A 79 0.03 7.68 0.82
C ILE A 79 1.50 7.88 0.46
N THR A 80 1.80 8.57 -0.65
CA THR A 80 3.18 8.83 -1.08
C THR A 80 3.90 9.78 -0.14
N PHE A 81 3.23 10.82 0.38
CA PHE A 81 3.81 11.76 1.33
C PHE A 81 4.17 11.09 2.67
N ILE A 82 3.25 10.29 3.23
CA ILE A 82 3.51 9.53 4.45
C ILE A 82 4.58 8.47 4.17
N GLY A 83 4.51 7.77 3.03
CA GLY A 83 5.51 6.79 2.61
C GLY A 83 6.93 7.39 2.52
N LEU A 84 7.06 8.57 1.92
CA LEU A 84 8.32 9.31 1.84
C LEU A 84 8.83 9.70 3.23
N SER A 85 7.95 10.21 4.09
CA SER A 85 8.30 10.59 5.46
C SER A 85 8.78 9.39 6.28
N CYS A 86 8.06 8.26 6.20
CA CYS A 86 8.45 7.00 6.80
C CYS A 86 9.78 6.47 6.25
N SER A 87 10.03 6.61 4.95
CA SER A 87 11.29 6.25 4.30
C SER A 87 12.49 7.02 4.85
N LEU A 88 12.35 8.35 5.02
CA LEU A 88 13.39 9.20 5.59
C LEU A 88 13.68 8.83 7.05
N TYR A 89 12.63 8.63 7.84
CA TYR A 89 12.76 8.20 9.24
C TYR A 89 13.44 6.83 9.36
N THR A 90 13.02 5.88 8.52
CA THR A 90 13.56 4.50 8.51
C THR A 90 15.06 4.48 8.26
N TRP A 91 15.59 5.42 7.46
CA TRP A 91 17.04 5.52 7.23
C TRP A 91 17.78 5.71 8.55
N ALA A 92 17.53 6.82 9.26
CA ALA A 92 18.23 7.08 10.52
C ALA A 92 17.93 6.02 11.58
N TYR A 93 16.67 5.56 11.66
CA TYR A 93 16.23 4.64 12.70
C TYR A 93 16.83 3.24 12.54
N LEU A 94 16.70 2.60 11.36
CA LEU A 94 17.16 1.22 11.19
C LEU A 94 18.69 1.12 11.04
N ASP A 95 19.37 2.16 10.55
CA ASP A 95 20.83 2.16 10.43
C ASP A 95 21.51 2.11 11.81
N ASP A 96 20.95 2.77 12.84
CA ASP A 96 21.43 2.67 14.23
C ASP A 96 21.32 1.23 14.76
N TYR A 97 20.21 0.53 14.50
CA TYR A 97 20.04 -0.87 14.91
C TYR A 97 20.94 -1.85 14.15
N VAL A 98 21.27 -1.55 12.89
CA VAL A 98 22.21 -2.35 12.08
C VAL A 98 23.64 -2.11 12.56
N ALA A 99 24.01 -0.86 12.83
CA ALA A 99 25.32 -0.48 13.37
C ALA A 99 25.58 -1.13 14.74
N ARG A 100 24.56 -1.24 15.59
CA ARG A 100 24.61 -1.94 16.88
C ARG A 100 24.57 -3.47 16.76
N GLY A 101 24.42 -4.03 15.56
CA GLY A 101 24.35 -5.48 15.32
C GLY A 101 23.06 -6.16 15.80
N VAL A 102 22.02 -5.39 16.16
CA VAL A 102 20.73 -5.92 16.64
C VAL A 102 19.91 -6.53 15.50
N ILE A 103 20.06 -5.98 14.29
CA ILE A 103 19.35 -6.42 13.08
C ILE A 103 20.35 -6.99 12.07
N ALA A 104 20.19 -8.27 11.74
CA ALA A 104 20.93 -8.87 10.64
C ALA A 104 20.54 -8.23 9.29
N PRO A 105 21.47 -8.04 8.33
CA PRO A 105 21.17 -7.41 7.04
C PRO A 105 20.05 -8.11 6.24
N LYS A 106 19.90 -9.43 6.39
CA LYS A 106 18.80 -10.21 5.80
C LYS A 106 17.43 -9.85 6.37
N ARG A 107 17.35 -9.43 7.64
CA ARG A 107 16.10 -8.95 8.26
C ARG A 107 15.75 -7.56 7.74
N LEU A 108 16.73 -6.68 7.57
CA LEU A 108 16.52 -5.36 6.98
C LEU A 108 15.93 -5.46 5.56
N SER A 109 16.45 -6.37 4.74
CA SER A 109 15.90 -6.68 3.42
C SER A 109 14.41 -7.09 3.47
N ARG A 110 14.03 -7.95 4.43
CA ARG A 110 12.61 -8.32 4.63
C ARG A 110 11.74 -7.15 5.08
N PHE A 111 12.27 -6.25 5.89
CA PHE A 111 11.56 -5.03 6.30
C PHE A 111 11.21 -4.19 5.06
N PHE A 112 12.20 -3.92 4.20
CA PHE A 112 11.96 -3.17 2.97
C PHE A 112 11.02 -3.89 2.01
N PHE A 113 11.10 -5.21 1.89
CA PHE A 113 10.12 -5.99 1.11
C PHE A 113 8.69 -5.75 1.61
N LEU A 114 8.46 -5.88 2.91
CA LEU A 114 7.14 -5.68 3.52
C LEU A 114 6.67 -4.22 3.42
N PHE A 115 7.59 -3.25 3.58
CA PHE A 115 7.29 -1.83 3.43
C PHE A 115 6.82 -1.48 2.02
N HIS A 116 7.53 -1.97 1.00
CA HIS A 116 7.13 -1.75 -0.39
C HIS A 116 5.88 -2.54 -0.79
N ALA A 117 5.70 -3.75 -0.25
CA ALA A 117 4.47 -4.52 -0.43
C ALA A 117 3.25 -3.80 0.18
N PHE A 118 3.42 -3.19 1.36
CA PHE A 118 2.40 -2.36 2.00
C PHE A 118 2.02 -1.17 1.13
N LEU A 119 3.01 -0.41 0.62
CA LEU A 119 2.76 0.73 -0.26
C LEU A 119 2.09 0.32 -1.57
N PHE A 120 2.55 -0.76 -2.20
CA PHE A 120 1.92 -1.32 -3.39
C PHE A 120 0.43 -1.63 -3.14
N SER A 121 0.13 -2.28 -2.02
CA SER A 121 -1.22 -2.69 -1.68
C SER A 121 -2.13 -1.49 -1.38
N MET A 122 -1.62 -0.46 -0.70
CA MET A 122 -2.35 0.81 -0.48
C MET A 122 -2.67 1.54 -1.79
N ILE A 123 -1.69 1.63 -2.70
CA ILE A 123 -1.86 2.23 -4.02
C ILE A 123 -2.89 1.43 -4.83
N ALA A 124 -2.76 0.11 -4.88
CA ALA A 124 -3.67 -0.78 -5.59
C ALA A 124 -5.11 -0.67 -5.05
N ALA A 125 -5.31 -0.58 -3.74
CA ALA A 125 -6.62 -0.40 -3.13
C ALA A 125 -7.27 0.92 -3.55
N THR A 126 -6.50 2.00 -3.59
CA THR A 126 -6.99 3.36 -3.93
C THR A 126 -7.40 3.48 -5.41
N MET A 127 -6.80 2.66 -6.27
CA MET A 127 -6.99 2.67 -7.71
C MET A 127 -7.94 1.58 -8.22
N ALA A 128 -8.42 0.70 -7.32
CA ALA A 128 -9.23 -0.45 -7.70
C ALA A 128 -10.64 -0.05 -8.16
N ASN A 129 -11.02 -0.48 -9.37
CA ASN A 129 -12.37 -0.30 -9.90
C ASN A 129 -13.30 -1.50 -9.64
N ASN A 130 -12.76 -2.59 -9.07
CA ASN A 130 -13.46 -3.83 -8.81
C ASN A 130 -13.36 -4.17 -7.31
N LEU A 131 -14.49 -4.52 -6.69
CA LEU A 131 -14.57 -4.95 -5.28
C LEU A 131 -13.63 -6.11 -4.94
N GLY A 132 -13.43 -7.07 -5.85
CA GLY A 132 -12.48 -8.17 -5.68
C GLY A 132 -11.03 -7.71 -5.63
N VAL A 133 -10.62 -6.78 -6.51
CA VAL A 133 -9.26 -6.21 -6.49
C VAL A 133 -9.07 -5.36 -5.25
N LEU A 134 -10.06 -4.53 -4.91
CA LEU A 134 -10.07 -3.71 -3.70
C LEU A 134 -9.91 -4.59 -2.45
N TRP A 135 -10.69 -5.67 -2.35
CA TRP A 135 -10.66 -6.58 -1.21
C TRP A 135 -9.29 -7.26 -1.06
N VAL A 136 -8.73 -7.80 -2.14
CA VAL A 136 -7.38 -8.40 -2.13
C VAL A 136 -6.32 -7.37 -1.73
N ALA A 137 -6.44 -6.14 -2.23
CA ALA A 137 -5.52 -5.06 -1.90
C ALA A 137 -5.63 -4.62 -0.43
N ILE A 138 -6.84 -4.57 0.14
CA ILE A 138 -7.04 -4.26 1.56
C ILE A 138 -6.43 -5.37 2.42
N GLU A 139 -6.72 -6.64 2.15
CA GLU A 139 -6.12 -7.77 2.88
C GLU A 139 -4.59 -7.78 2.78
N GLY A 140 -4.04 -7.43 1.61
CA GLY A 140 -2.61 -7.27 1.40
C GLY A 140 -2.00 -6.19 2.32
N THR A 141 -2.68 -5.06 2.52
CA THR A 141 -2.22 -4.01 3.46
C THR A 141 -2.23 -4.50 4.91
N THR A 142 -3.26 -5.25 5.30
CA THR A 142 -3.41 -5.81 6.65
C THR A 142 -2.32 -6.84 6.95
N LEU A 143 -2.07 -7.76 6.02
CA LEU A 143 -1.01 -8.76 6.16
C LEU A 143 0.37 -8.10 6.23
N ALA A 144 0.69 -7.19 5.30
CA ALA A 144 1.97 -6.51 5.29
C ALA A 144 2.21 -5.72 6.59
N THR A 145 1.18 -5.00 7.07
CA THR A 145 1.23 -4.25 8.34
C THR A 145 1.44 -5.17 9.53
N THR A 146 0.72 -6.30 9.59
CA THR A 146 0.84 -7.27 10.68
C THR A 146 2.27 -7.79 10.80
N PHE A 147 2.90 -8.14 9.67
CA PHE A 147 4.29 -8.58 9.65
C PHE A 147 5.29 -7.45 9.99
N LEU A 148 5.00 -6.20 9.61
CA LEU A 148 5.80 -5.03 9.98
C LEU A 148 5.74 -4.75 11.50
N ILE A 149 4.56 -4.82 12.12
CA ILE A 149 4.39 -4.67 13.58
C ILE A 149 5.18 -5.77 14.31
N ALA A 150 5.09 -7.01 13.82
CA ALA A 150 5.78 -8.16 14.37
C ALA A 150 7.30 -8.21 14.05
N PHE A 151 7.85 -7.23 13.33
CA PHE A 151 9.21 -7.29 12.78
C PHE A 151 10.30 -7.53 13.82
N PHE A 152 10.22 -6.85 14.97
CA PHE A 152 11.19 -7.00 16.06
C PHE A 152 11.04 -8.32 16.84
N ARG A 153 9.98 -9.10 16.59
CA ARG A 153 9.67 -10.38 17.24
C ARG A 153 9.68 -10.32 18.78
N LYS A 154 9.43 -9.15 19.35
CA LYS A 154 9.19 -8.99 20.78
C LYS A 154 7.79 -9.50 21.11
N ARG A 155 7.59 -10.01 22.33
CA ARG A 155 6.30 -10.58 22.75
C ARG A 155 5.18 -9.57 22.60
N GLU A 156 5.44 -8.32 22.98
CA GLU A 156 4.47 -7.23 22.89
C GLU A 156 4.10 -6.93 21.43
N GLY A 157 5.06 -6.98 20.50
CA GLY A 157 4.83 -6.75 19.08
C GLY A 157 4.08 -7.89 18.39
N LEU A 158 4.32 -9.14 18.80
CA LEU A 158 3.57 -10.30 18.29
C LEU A 158 2.13 -10.28 18.79
N GLU A 159 1.92 -9.98 20.07
CA GLU A 159 0.58 -9.83 20.63
C GLU A 159 -0.18 -8.66 19.97
N ALA A 160 0.48 -7.53 19.74
CA ALA A 160 -0.12 -6.39 19.04
C ALA A 160 -0.47 -6.71 17.57
N GLY A 161 0.43 -7.37 16.84
CA GLY A 161 0.20 -7.77 15.45
C GLY A 161 -0.97 -8.74 15.31
N TRP A 162 -1.05 -9.76 16.17
CA TRP A 162 -2.17 -10.70 16.15
C TRP A 162 -3.51 -10.04 16.53
N LYS A 163 -3.50 -9.14 17.53
CA LYS A 163 -4.68 -8.33 17.89
C LYS A 163 -5.13 -7.43 16.73
N TYR A 164 -4.18 -6.81 16.03
CA TYR A 164 -4.45 -5.97 14.86
C TYR A 164 -5.09 -6.77 13.72
N LEU A 165 -4.54 -7.95 13.42
CA LEU A 165 -5.07 -8.82 12.37
C LEU A 165 -6.52 -9.25 12.66
N ILE A 166 -6.80 -9.73 13.87
CA ILE A 166 -8.16 -10.12 14.27
C ILE A 166 -9.12 -8.93 14.19
N LEU A 167 -8.72 -7.77 14.73
CA LEU A 167 -9.56 -6.58 14.74
C LEU A 167 -9.93 -6.14 13.32
N CYS A 168 -8.96 -6.16 12.40
CA CYS A 168 -9.19 -5.78 11.01
C CYS A 168 -10.08 -6.78 10.27
N SER A 169 -9.83 -8.08 10.39
CA SER A 169 -10.67 -9.12 9.77
C SER A 169 -12.11 -9.11 10.28
N VAL A 170 -12.32 -8.92 11.60
CA VAL A 170 -13.65 -8.79 12.19
C VAL A 170 -14.33 -7.50 11.70
N GLY A 171 -13.59 -6.39 11.60
CA GLY A 171 -14.11 -5.12 11.07
C GLY A 171 -14.64 -5.25 9.64
N ILE A 172 -13.89 -5.89 8.75
CA ILE A 172 -14.30 -6.13 7.36
C ILE A 172 -15.52 -7.06 7.31
N ALA A 173 -15.54 -8.13 8.12
CA ALA A 173 -16.68 -9.04 8.20
C ALA A 173 -17.96 -8.33 8.68
N LEU A 174 -17.86 -7.45 9.68
CA LEU A 174 -18.98 -6.64 10.17
C LEU A 174 -19.45 -5.60 9.14
N ALA A 175 -18.53 -4.98 8.39
CA ALA A 175 -18.87 -4.06 7.32
C ALA A 175 -19.63 -4.77 6.17
N LEU A 176 -19.21 -5.99 5.82
CA LEU A 176 -19.93 -6.83 4.86
C LEU A 176 -21.31 -7.21 5.40
N PHE A 177 -21.40 -7.63 6.66
CA PHE A 177 -22.67 -7.97 7.30
C PHE A 177 -23.64 -6.77 7.32
N GLY A 178 -23.17 -5.57 7.66
CA GLY A 178 -23.98 -4.35 7.63
C GLY A 178 -24.47 -4.00 6.23
N THR A 179 -23.63 -4.18 5.21
CA THR A 179 -24.00 -3.94 3.80
C THR A 179 -25.08 -4.92 3.33
N VAL A 180 -24.95 -6.20 3.68
CA VAL A 180 -25.96 -7.24 3.39
C VAL A 180 -27.27 -6.95 4.10
N LEU A 181 -27.24 -6.60 5.40
CA LEU A 181 -28.44 -6.24 6.15
C LEU A 181 -29.16 -5.03 5.55
N THR A 182 -28.42 -4.00 5.13
CA THR A 182 -28.99 -2.81 4.49
C THR A 182 -29.65 -3.19 3.15
N GLY A 183 -29.00 -4.04 2.35
CA GLY A 183 -29.57 -4.55 1.11
C GLY A 183 -30.83 -5.39 1.33
N ILE A 184 -30.82 -6.25 2.35
CA ILE A 184 -31.99 -7.05 2.75
C ILE A 184 -33.12 -6.13 3.20
N PHE A 185 -32.86 -5.16 4.08
CA PHE A 185 -33.87 -4.22 4.54
C PHE A 185 -34.52 -3.45 3.39
N HIS A 186 -33.72 -2.99 2.42
CA HIS A 186 -34.22 -2.36 1.20
C HIS A 186 -35.11 -3.29 0.36
N SER A 187 -34.81 -4.59 0.32
CA SER A 187 -35.65 -5.57 -0.40
C SER A 187 -36.96 -5.91 0.31
N ILE A 188 -37.02 -5.80 1.65
CA ILE A 188 -38.21 -6.14 2.45
C ILE A 188 -39.16 -4.95 2.59
N MET A 189 -38.61 -3.73 2.65
CA MET A 189 -39.39 -2.49 2.75
C MET A 189 -39.25 -1.72 1.42
N PRO A 190 -40.13 -1.97 0.43
CA PRO A 190 -40.19 -1.14 -0.76
C PRO A 190 -40.63 0.24 -0.28
N TRP A 191 -39.68 1.17 -0.20
CA TRP A 191 -39.99 2.56 0.02
C TRP A 191 -40.80 3.03 -1.20
N SER A 192 -42.12 3.13 -1.03
CA SER A 192 -42.96 3.99 -1.86
C SER A 192 -42.83 5.43 -1.33
N PRO A 193 -43.02 6.46 -2.17
CA PRO A 193 -43.82 6.48 -3.41
C PRO A 193 -43.09 6.02 -4.67
#